data_AF-A0A9P4GTI9-F1
#
_entry.id   AF-A0A9P4GTI9-F1
#
_cell.length_a   1.000
_cell.length_b   1.000
_cell.length_c   1.000
_cell.angle_alpha   90.00
_cell.angle_beta   90.00
_cell.angle_gamma   90.00
#
_symmetry.space_group_name_H-M   'P 1'
#
loop_
_entity.id
_entity.type
_entity.pdbx_description
1 polymer ?
#
loop_
_entity_poly.entity_id
_entity_poly.type
_entity_poly.pdbx_seq_one_letter_code
_entity_poly.pdbx_strand_id
1 'polypeptide(L)'
;MPPSRILDSHIHLWPSTATQPTNHGWMAPGHHLAKRHGISDYRSVANVKRSSSKEEVEEENPIPVSFIYVETDRYLPSSTPEIEEERDSDEEKRRKLSKWASEPLSEVKFLRRIVEGKPEEGDGFAPSDAAWMKGAVLWAPFHLSPSLFSTYLQIAEEVAGPALWARVVGFRYLLQGKAEGEVKRLVESEDWLQNIVSLRDGRGGKGWAFDVGVDTHRDGVEQLEHVGGMIAEVRRREANSGGQGHVRFVLNHLCKHRLPLATPSDPTFVRWRSALTGLAADTSIYMKLSGALNEFDDASPTPDTVQSVIEAVQPFFDAVFANFPGRVMFGSDWPVCNVGGPHGEQGNWKFWVSVVEAWMEERGFEEGSMERVWWRAGSEAYGVEG
;
A
#
# COMPACT_ATOMS: atom_id res chain seq x y z
N MET A 1 15.12 8.28 -19.51
CA MET A 1 16.37 7.81 -18.88
C MET A 1 16.00 6.84 -17.78
N PRO A 2 16.69 5.69 -17.67
CA PRO A 2 16.37 4.69 -16.66
C PRO A 2 16.56 5.23 -15.24
N PRO A 3 15.73 4.81 -14.26
CA PRO A 3 15.82 5.31 -12.90
C PRO A 3 17.22 5.14 -12.30
N SER A 4 17.66 6.14 -11.54
CA SER A 4 18.88 6.06 -10.74
C SER A 4 18.76 5.04 -9.60
N ARG A 5 17.53 4.87 -9.08
CA ARG A 5 17.08 3.86 -8.11
C ARG A 5 15.56 3.78 -8.11
N ILE A 6 15.00 2.73 -7.53
CA ILE A 6 13.55 2.56 -7.34
C ILE A 6 13.28 2.29 -5.84
N LEU A 7 12.36 3.06 -5.26
CA LEU A 7 11.68 2.69 -4.03
C LEU A 7 10.28 2.20 -4.41
N ASP A 8 10.11 0.89 -4.45
CA ASP A 8 8.82 0.26 -4.70
C ASP A 8 7.92 0.46 -3.48
N SER A 9 7.03 1.44 -3.55
CA SER A 9 6.22 1.86 -2.40
C SER A 9 5.11 0.87 -2.03
N HIS A 10 4.91 -0.20 -2.80
CA HIS A 10 3.84 -1.15 -2.56
C HIS A 10 4.23 -2.56 -2.99
N ILE A 11 4.70 -3.36 -2.05
CA ILE A 11 4.83 -4.80 -2.23
C ILE A 11 4.19 -5.57 -1.09
N HIS A 12 3.89 -6.82 -1.37
CA HIS A 12 3.38 -7.79 -0.43
C HIS A 12 4.31 -9.00 -0.35
N LEU A 13 4.51 -9.52 0.85
CA LEU A 13 5.35 -10.68 1.12
C LEU A 13 4.64 -11.60 2.11
N TRP A 14 4.77 -12.90 1.92
CA TRP A 14 4.31 -13.90 2.88
C TRP A 14 5.10 -15.21 2.77
N PRO A 15 5.40 -15.86 3.92
CA PRO A 15 6.14 -17.12 3.96
C PRO A 15 5.27 -18.31 3.50
N SER A 16 5.89 -19.47 3.28
CA SER A 16 5.16 -20.70 2.93
C SER A 16 4.18 -21.17 4.02
N THR A 17 4.35 -20.72 5.26
CA THR A 17 3.44 -21.00 6.39
C THR A 17 2.18 -20.13 6.36
N ALA A 18 2.05 -19.25 5.38
CA ALA A 18 1.03 -18.22 5.27
C ALA A 18 0.35 -18.28 3.89
N THR A 19 0.03 -19.47 3.41
CA THR A 19 -0.51 -19.69 2.05
C THR A 19 -1.84 -20.43 2.05
N GLN A 20 -2.56 -20.44 3.18
CA GLN A 20 -3.82 -21.16 3.36
C GLN A 20 -4.97 -20.19 3.64
N PRO A 21 -6.23 -20.59 3.36
CA PRO A 21 -7.42 -19.79 3.67
C PRO A 21 -7.54 -19.37 5.15
N THR A 22 -6.95 -20.16 6.06
CA THR A 22 -6.91 -19.87 7.50
C THR A 22 -5.94 -18.75 7.85
N ASN A 23 -4.99 -18.45 6.96
CA ASN A 23 -4.00 -17.39 7.13
C ASN A 23 -4.42 -16.10 6.39
N HIS A 24 -5.09 -16.28 5.26
CA HIS A 24 -5.57 -15.22 4.36
C HIS A 24 -6.96 -15.62 3.86
N GLY A 25 -8.01 -14.89 4.26
CA GLY A 25 -9.38 -15.25 3.90
C GLY A 25 -9.64 -15.26 2.38
N TRP A 26 -8.83 -14.51 1.62
CA TRP A 26 -8.91 -14.42 0.16
C TRP A 26 -8.16 -15.54 -0.59
N MET A 27 -7.26 -16.30 0.07
CA MET A 27 -6.50 -17.37 -0.58
C MET A 27 -7.33 -18.65 -0.69
N ALA A 28 -8.15 -18.77 -1.74
CA ALA A 28 -8.85 -20.01 -2.04
C ALA A 28 -7.87 -21.13 -2.50
N PRO A 29 -8.17 -22.43 -2.26
CA PRO A 29 -7.36 -23.53 -2.76
C PRO A 29 -7.17 -23.46 -4.29
N GLY A 30 -5.92 -23.53 -4.75
CA GLY A 30 -5.57 -23.43 -6.16
C GLY A 30 -5.40 -22.00 -6.70
N HIS A 31 -5.62 -20.97 -5.87
CA HIS A 31 -5.29 -19.60 -6.24
C HIS A 31 -3.78 -19.48 -6.53
N HIS A 32 -3.41 -18.87 -7.66
CA HIS A 32 -2.01 -18.87 -8.13
C HIS A 32 -1.04 -18.13 -7.19
N LEU A 33 -1.53 -17.15 -6.44
CA LEU A 33 -0.78 -16.46 -5.37
C LEU A 33 -0.72 -17.25 -4.04
N ALA A 34 -1.43 -18.37 -3.89
CA ALA A 34 -1.43 -19.18 -2.66
C ALA A 34 -0.16 -20.05 -2.55
N LYS A 35 1.00 -19.42 -2.65
CA LYS A 35 2.35 -19.98 -2.51
C LYS A 35 3.26 -18.93 -1.87
N ARG A 36 4.48 -19.30 -1.47
CA ARG A 36 5.42 -18.35 -0.87
C ARG A 36 5.73 -17.20 -1.86
N HIS A 37 5.73 -15.98 -1.33
CA HIS A 37 6.26 -14.80 -2.00
C HIS A 37 7.22 -14.08 -1.03
N GLY A 38 8.51 -14.44 -1.09
CA GLY A 38 9.57 -13.86 -0.25
C GLY A 38 10.46 -12.86 -1.00
N ILE A 39 11.41 -12.25 -0.29
CA ILE A 39 12.35 -11.28 -0.88
C ILE A 39 13.18 -11.93 -1.99
N SER A 40 13.58 -13.19 -1.86
CA SER A 40 14.30 -13.90 -2.93
C SER A 40 13.49 -13.99 -4.22
N ASP A 41 12.17 -14.17 -4.10
CA ASP A 41 11.25 -14.26 -5.23
C ASP A 41 11.07 -12.88 -5.86
N TYR A 42 10.89 -11.84 -5.04
CA TYR A 42 10.82 -10.45 -5.50
C TYR A 42 12.11 -10.00 -6.22
N ARG A 43 13.27 -10.32 -5.66
CA ARG A 43 14.58 -10.01 -6.26
C ARG A 43 14.76 -10.63 -7.64
N SER A 44 14.20 -11.82 -7.87
CA SER A 44 14.29 -12.48 -9.18
C SER A 44 13.61 -11.68 -10.29
N VAL A 45 12.56 -10.91 -9.95
CA VAL A 45 11.80 -10.09 -10.91
C VAL A 45 12.22 -8.62 -10.93
N ALA A 46 12.63 -8.07 -9.79
CA ALA A 46 13.00 -6.65 -9.64
C ALA A 46 14.43 -6.32 -10.07
N ASN A 47 15.22 -7.32 -10.47
CA ASN A 47 16.59 -7.10 -10.96
C ASN A 47 16.57 -6.51 -12.39
N VAL A 48 16.40 -5.20 -12.49
CA VAL A 48 16.44 -4.45 -13.76
C VAL A 48 17.85 -3.99 -14.04
N LYS A 49 18.29 -4.25 -15.26
CA LYS A 49 19.53 -3.69 -15.79
C LYS A 49 19.23 -2.35 -16.45
N ARG A 50 20.13 -1.37 -16.32
CA ARG A 50 20.02 -0.14 -17.12
C ARG A 50 20.04 -0.50 -18.60
N SER A 51 18.96 -0.20 -19.31
CA SER A 51 18.97 -0.24 -20.78
C SER A 51 19.75 0.96 -21.28
N SER A 52 20.99 0.77 -21.73
CA SER A 52 21.70 1.79 -22.50
C SER A 52 21.35 1.63 -23.98
N SER A 53 20.73 2.65 -24.58
CA SER A 53 20.47 2.70 -26.02
C SER A 53 21.73 3.02 -26.84
N LYS A 54 22.93 2.73 -26.31
CA LYS A 54 24.20 2.97 -26.99
C LYS A 54 25.15 1.81 -26.70
N GLU A 55 25.65 1.23 -27.78
CA GLU A 55 26.64 0.16 -27.87
C GLU A 55 27.96 0.54 -27.18
N GLU A 56 28.01 0.59 -25.85
CA GLU A 56 29.30 0.60 -25.13
C GLU A 56 29.25 -0.35 -23.94
N VAL A 57 30.27 -1.22 -23.91
CA VAL A 57 30.51 -2.28 -22.93
C VAL A 57 30.99 -1.63 -21.62
N GLU A 58 30.07 -1.08 -20.83
CA GLU A 58 30.32 -0.79 -19.42
C GLU A 58 29.56 -1.82 -18.56
N GLU A 59 30.21 -2.36 -17.53
CA GLU A 59 29.63 -3.31 -16.57
C GLU A 59 28.25 -2.82 -16.10
N GLU A 60 27.19 -3.48 -16.59
CA GLU A 60 25.78 -3.14 -16.35
C GLU A 60 25.42 -3.31 -14.86
N ASN A 61 25.65 -2.29 -14.06
CA ASN A 61 25.19 -2.29 -12.67
C ASN A 61 23.65 -2.29 -12.63
N PRO A 62 23.02 -3.22 -11.91
CA PRO A 62 21.57 -3.25 -11.77
C PRO A 62 21.08 -2.00 -11.03
N ILE A 63 19.87 -1.56 -11.37
CA ILE A 63 19.22 -0.43 -10.69
C ILE A 63 19.00 -0.82 -9.23
N PRO A 64 19.46 -0.02 -8.24
CA PRO A 64 19.17 -0.30 -6.84
C PRO A 64 17.66 -0.25 -6.61
N VAL A 65 17.11 -1.35 -6.09
CA VAL A 65 15.70 -1.45 -5.72
C VAL A 65 15.60 -1.68 -4.22
N SER A 66 14.69 -0.95 -3.60
CA SER A 66 14.24 -1.16 -2.22
C SER A 66 12.73 -1.01 -2.16
N PHE A 67 12.09 -1.35 -1.04
CA PHE A 67 10.63 -1.36 -0.98
C PHE A 67 10.04 -0.94 0.36
N ILE A 68 8.77 -0.54 0.29
CA ILE A 68 7.86 -0.44 1.42
C ILE A 68 6.96 -1.68 1.40
N TYR A 69 7.02 -2.46 2.47
CA TYR A 69 6.11 -3.57 2.68
C TYR A 69 4.74 -3.04 3.08
N VAL A 70 3.67 -3.64 2.55
CA VAL A 70 2.29 -3.36 2.95
C VAL A 70 1.60 -4.66 3.37
N GLU A 71 0.85 -4.61 4.48
CA GLU A 71 0.08 -5.73 5.04
C GLU A 71 -0.77 -6.48 4.00
N THR A 72 -1.09 -7.75 4.26
CA THR A 72 -1.58 -8.68 3.23
C THR A 72 -3.02 -9.16 3.44
N ASP A 73 -3.82 -8.45 4.23
CA ASP A 73 -5.19 -8.82 4.60
C ASP A 73 -5.25 -10.20 5.27
N ARG A 74 -4.48 -10.31 6.36
CA ARG A 74 -4.40 -11.51 7.19
C ARG A 74 -5.77 -11.83 7.79
N TYR A 75 -6.10 -13.12 7.84
CA TYR A 75 -7.41 -13.59 8.30
C TYR A 75 -7.76 -13.11 9.71
N LEU A 76 -9.02 -12.72 9.89
CA LEU A 76 -9.64 -12.47 11.18
C LEU A 76 -10.85 -13.39 11.35
N PRO A 77 -11.06 -13.99 12.53
CA PRO A 77 -12.18 -14.90 12.76
C PRO A 77 -13.54 -14.18 12.80
N SER A 78 -13.54 -12.86 13.01
CA SER A 78 -14.73 -12.01 13.10
C SER A 78 -14.34 -10.55 12.83
N SER A 79 -15.32 -9.70 12.50
CA SER A 79 -15.08 -8.27 12.28
C SER A 79 -14.64 -7.52 13.55
N THR A 80 -15.09 -7.97 14.72
CA THR A 80 -14.72 -7.41 16.03
C THR A 80 -14.37 -8.53 17.02
N PRO A 81 -13.44 -8.29 17.96
CA PRO A 81 -13.12 -9.26 19.00
C PRO A 81 -14.24 -9.34 20.05
N GLU A 82 -14.45 -10.52 20.62
CA GLU A 82 -15.38 -10.73 21.74
C GLU A 82 -14.76 -10.23 23.07
N ILE A 83 -14.72 -8.91 23.26
CA ILE A 83 -14.15 -8.24 24.43
C ILE A 83 -15.22 -7.41 25.12
N GLU A 84 -15.31 -7.54 26.44
CA GLU A 84 -16.21 -6.76 27.28
C GLU A 84 -15.40 -5.67 27.99
N GLU A 85 -15.28 -4.49 27.39
CA GLU A 85 -14.29 -3.48 27.81
C GLU A 85 -14.37 -3.05 29.28
N GLU A 86 -15.57 -3.03 29.86
CA GLU A 86 -15.80 -2.65 31.25
C GLU A 86 -15.56 -3.80 32.26
N ARG A 87 -15.58 -5.06 31.79
CA ARG A 87 -15.52 -6.25 32.65
C ARG A 87 -14.20 -7.01 32.54
N ASP A 88 -13.63 -7.06 31.34
CA ASP A 88 -12.35 -7.73 31.10
C ASP A 88 -11.21 -6.93 31.74
N SER A 89 -10.30 -7.63 32.43
CA SER A 89 -9.04 -7.02 32.88
C SER A 89 -8.15 -6.66 31.68
N ASP A 90 -7.16 -5.80 31.89
CA ASP A 90 -6.22 -5.45 30.81
C ASP A 90 -5.47 -6.68 30.27
N GLU A 91 -5.12 -7.63 31.14
CA GLU A 91 -4.52 -8.90 30.73
C GLU A 91 -5.47 -9.72 29.85
N GLU A 92 -6.75 -9.78 30.21
CA GLU A 92 -7.75 -10.52 29.45
C GLU A 92 -8.04 -9.86 28.09
N LYS A 93 -8.11 -8.52 28.04
CA LYS A 93 -8.21 -7.75 26.79
C LYS A 93 -7.04 -8.06 25.87
N ARG A 94 -5.80 -8.02 26.39
CA ARG A 94 -4.59 -8.33 25.61
C ARG A 94 -4.61 -9.77 25.09
N ARG A 95 -5.00 -10.73 25.93
CA ARG A 95 -5.11 -12.14 25.56
C ARG A 95 -6.14 -12.36 24.45
N LYS A 96 -7.33 -11.77 24.58
CA LYS A 96 -8.42 -11.86 23.60
C LYS A 96 -8.04 -11.17 22.28
N LEU A 97 -7.46 -9.97 22.32
CA LEU A 97 -6.95 -9.26 21.14
C LEU A 97 -5.87 -10.08 20.42
N SER A 98 -4.90 -10.62 21.15
CA SER A 98 -3.83 -11.44 20.56
C SER A 98 -4.35 -12.70 19.89
N LYS A 99 -5.39 -13.32 20.47
CA LYS A 99 -6.05 -14.50 19.90
C LYS A 99 -6.85 -14.12 18.65
N TRP A 100 -7.61 -13.03 18.69
CA TRP A 100 -8.44 -12.57 17.58
C TRP A 100 -7.59 -12.13 16.38
N ALA A 101 -6.52 -11.37 16.62
CA ALA A 101 -5.60 -10.89 15.59
C ALA A 101 -4.36 -11.79 15.41
N SER A 102 -4.50 -13.10 15.61
CA SER A 102 -3.35 -14.03 15.58
C SER A 102 -2.62 -14.04 14.23
N GLU A 103 -3.34 -13.96 13.11
CA GLU A 103 -2.74 -13.95 11.78
C GLU A 103 -2.09 -12.60 11.42
N PRO A 104 -2.71 -11.42 11.68
CA PRO A 104 -2.01 -10.14 11.59
C PRO A 104 -0.73 -10.09 12.44
N LEU A 105 -0.77 -10.56 13.69
CA LEU A 105 0.41 -10.58 14.55
C LEU A 105 1.47 -11.60 14.08
N SER A 106 1.07 -12.67 13.40
CA SER A 106 2.02 -13.62 12.80
C SER A 106 2.74 -13.04 11.58
N GLU A 107 2.07 -12.17 10.82
CA GLU A 107 2.71 -11.37 9.77
C GLU A 107 3.77 -10.43 10.36
N VAL A 108 3.47 -9.74 11.46
CA VAL A 108 4.46 -8.90 12.17
C VAL A 108 5.70 -9.71 12.62
N LYS A 109 5.51 -10.95 13.09
CA LYS A 109 6.64 -11.86 13.43
C LYS A 109 7.50 -12.19 12.22
N PHE A 110 6.89 -12.45 11.07
CA PHE A 110 7.61 -12.70 9.81
C PHE A 110 8.44 -11.47 9.39
N LEU A 111 7.85 -10.28 9.44
CA LEU A 111 8.57 -9.02 9.14
C LEU A 111 9.72 -8.76 10.12
N ARG A 112 9.54 -9.13 11.40
CA ARG A 112 10.61 -9.00 12.39
C ARG A 112 11.80 -9.87 12.03
N ARG A 113 11.56 -11.11 11.60
CA ARG A 113 12.63 -12.00 11.12
C ARG A 113 13.38 -11.42 9.93
N ILE A 114 12.67 -10.76 9.00
CA ILE A 114 13.29 -10.04 7.88
C ILE A 114 14.24 -8.96 8.39
N VAL A 115 13.77 -8.05 9.25
CA VAL A 115 14.57 -6.92 9.74
C VAL A 115 15.74 -7.37 10.61
N GLU A 116 15.56 -8.41 11.41
CA GLU A 116 16.61 -8.97 12.27
C GLU A 116 17.57 -9.90 11.51
N GLY A 117 17.32 -10.20 10.24
CA GLY A 117 18.16 -11.09 9.43
C GLY A 117 18.16 -12.54 9.92
N LYS A 118 17.03 -13.03 10.42
CA LYS A 118 16.87 -14.37 11.02
C LYS A 118 15.83 -15.20 10.26
N PRO A 119 16.10 -15.60 9.00
CA PRO A 119 15.14 -16.38 8.22
C PRO A 119 14.87 -17.75 8.84
N GLU A 120 13.62 -18.17 8.75
CA GLU A 120 13.19 -19.55 8.97
C GLU A 120 12.96 -20.28 7.64
N GLU A 121 12.87 -21.60 7.69
CA GLU A 121 12.54 -22.41 6.51
C GLU A 121 11.18 -21.96 5.95
N GLY A 122 11.14 -21.67 4.65
CA GLY A 122 9.91 -21.23 3.98
C GLY A 122 9.69 -19.71 3.93
N ASP A 123 10.52 -18.90 4.60
CA ASP A 123 10.38 -17.44 4.58
C ASP A 123 10.74 -16.79 3.23
N GLY A 124 11.72 -17.36 2.52
CA GLY A 124 12.14 -16.86 1.20
C GLY A 124 12.95 -15.57 1.26
N PHE A 125 13.86 -15.42 2.23
CA PHE A 125 14.87 -14.35 2.24
C PHE A 125 16.18 -14.83 2.90
N ALA A 126 17.28 -14.15 2.61
CA ALA A 126 18.57 -14.34 3.25
C ALA A 126 18.83 -13.24 4.30
N PRO A 127 19.71 -13.45 5.30
CA PRO A 127 20.02 -12.42 6.31
C PRO A 127 20.43 -11.06 5.74
N SER A 128 21.09 -11.03 4.58
CA SER A 128 21.51 -9.82 3.88
C SER A 128 20.36 -9.04 3.22
N ASP A 129 19.18 -9.64 3.07
CA ASP A 129 18.02 -9.01 2.43
C ASP A 129 17.31 -7.99 3.34
N ALA A 130 17.66 -7.93 4.63
CA ALA A 130 17.08 -7.00 5.59
C ALA A 130 17.14 -5.54 5.11
N ALA A 131 18.16 -5.15 4.34
CA ALA A 131 18.34 -3.80 3.84
C ALA A 131 17.34 -3.39 2.72
N TRP A 132 16.67 -4.36 2.09
CA TRP A 132 15.70 -4.10 1.01
C TRP A 132 14.42 -3.46 1.54
N MET A 133 13.96 -3.84 2.74
CA MET A 133 12.76 -3.28 3.36
C MET A 133 13.07 -1.98 4.09
N LYS A 134 12.72 -0.84 3.47
CA LYS A 134 12.92 0.50 4.04
C LYS A 134 11.85 0.89 5.04
N GLY A 135 10.65 0.35 4.89
CA GLY A 135 9.54 0.58 5.81
C GLY A 135 8.49 -0.53 5.73
N ALA A 136 7.68 -0.62 6.77
CA ALA A 136 6.52 -1.51 6.83
C ALA A 136 5.26 -0.70 7.16
N VAL A 137 4.22 -0.92 6.37
CA VAL A 137 2.84 -0.50 6.62
C VAL A 137 2.11 -1.71 7.18
N LEU A 138 1.82 -1.70 8.49
CA LEU A 138 1.21 -2.83 9.18
C LEU A 138 -0.32 -2.74 9.16
N TRP A 139 -1.01 -3.85 9.41
CA TRP A 139 -2.45 -3.80 9.67
C TRP A 139 -2.73 -3.24 11.08
N ALA A 140 -3.81 -2.47 11.24
CA ALA A 140 -4.33 -2.10 12.56
C ALA A 140 -5.87 -1.94 12.57
N PRO A 141 -6.56 -2.25 13.69
CA PRO A 141 -8.02 -2.27 13.77
C PRO A 141 -8.61 -0.91 14.15
N PHE A 142 -8.57 0.04 13.23
CA PHE A 142 -9.01 1.43 13.47
C PHE A 142 -10.48 1.58 13.89
N HIS A 143 -11.32 0.57 13.64
CA HIS A 143 -12.73 0.55 14.00
C HIS A 143 -13.01 0.16 15.45
N LEU A 144 -12.01 -0.30 16.20
CA LEU A 144 -12.16 -0.57 17.63
C LEU A 144 -12.12 0.73 18.43
N SER A 145 -12.60 0.69 19.67
CA SER A 145 -12.49 1.82 20.58
C SER A 145 -11.01 2.27 20.74
N PRO A 146 -10.75 3.55 21.05
CA PRO A 146 -9.39 4.05 21.27
C PRO A 146 -8.59 3.27 22.31
N SER A 147 -9.28 2.75 23.33
CA SER A 147 -8.69 1.90 24.37
C SER A 147 -8.17 0.57 23.81
N LEU A 148 -9.00 -0.14 23.04
CA LEU A 148 -8.61 -1.41 22.42
C LEU A 148 -7.61 -1.23 21.27
N PHE A 149 -7.75 -0.16 20.49
CA PHE A 149 -6.79 0.20 19.45
C PHE A 149 -5.40 0.46 20.05
N SER A 150 -5.31 1.27 21.12
CA SER A 150 -4.06 1.51 21.84
C SER A 150 -3.46 0.22 22.41
N THR A 151 -4.31 -0.64 23.00
CA THR A 151 -3.88 -1.95 23.50
C THR A 151 -3.34 -2.83 22.36
N TYR A 152 -3.98 -2.85 21.19
CA TYR A 152 -3.50 -3.58 20.03
C TYR A 152 -2.14 -3.05 19.55
N LEU A 153 -1.95 -1.73 19.46
CA LEU A 153 -0.66 -1.15 19.04
C LEU A 153 0.48 -1.52 19.99
N GLN A 154 0.23 -1.58 21.30
CA GLN A 154 1.23 -2.06 22.26
C GLN A 154 1.61 -3.52 22.02
N ILE A 155 0.64 -4.39 21.74
CA ILE A 155 0.89 -5.80 21.41
C ILE A 155 1.69 -5.89 20.11
N ALA A 156 1.30 -5.12 19.08
CA ALA A 156 2.00 -5.10 17.80
C ALA A 156 3.45 -4.62 17.95
N GLU A 157 3.71 -3.58 18.75
CA GLU A 157 5.04 -3.08 19.08
C GLU A 157 5.91 -4.13 19.78
N GLU A 158 5.36 -4.81 20.79
CA GLU A 158 6.05 -5.91 21.49
C GLU A 158 6.40 -7.07 20.56
N VAL A 159 5.45 -7.46 19.70
CA VAL A 159 5.65 -8.53 18.71
C VAL A 159 6.69 -8.12 17.67
N ALA A 160 6.61 -6.89 17.16
CA ALA A 160 7.56 -6.34 16.21
C ALA A 160 8.99 -6.26 16.77
N GLY A 161 9.11 -5.96 18.07
CA GLY A 161 10.38 -5.64 18.68
C GLY A 161 10.98 -4.32 18.15
N PRO A 162 12.04 -3.83 18.78
CA PRO A 162 12.54 -2.47 18.53
C PRO A 162 13.04 -2.26 17.09
N ALA A 163 13.64 -3.28 16.47
CA ALA A 163 14.23 -3.17 15.14
C ALA A 163 13.16 -3.00 14.04
N LEU A 164 12.09 -3.82 14.06
CA LEU A 164 10.98 -3.66 13.12
C LEU A 164 10.15 -2.43 13.46
N TRP A 165 9.86 -2.17 14.73
CA TRP A 165 9.03 -1.02 15.12
C TRP A 165 9.63 0.32 14.66
N ALA A 166 10.96 0.45 14.71
CA ALA A 166 11.66 1.62 14.16
C ALA A 166 11.47 1.80 12.63
N ARG A 167 11.10 0.73 11.92
CA ARG A 167 10.79 0.73 10.48
C ARG A 167 9.28 0.74 10.17
N VAL A 168 8.41 0.79 11.18
CA VAL A 168 6.97 0.95 10.94
C VAL A 168 6.72 2.39 10.50
N VAL A 169 6.29 2.55 9.25
CA VAL A 169 6.10 3.85 8.59
C VAL A 169 4.63 4.24 8.48
N GLY A 170 3.72 3.28 8.65
CA GLY A 170 2.30 3.52 8.56
C GLY A 170 1.48 2.30 8.94
N PHE A 171 0.17 2.46 8.78
CA PHE A 171 -0.79 1.39 8.93
C PHE A 171 -1.80 1.38 7.79
N ARG A 172 -2.43 0.23 7.57
CA ARG A 172 -3.53 0.06 6.62
C ARG A 172 -4.68 -0.69 7.28
N TYR A 173 -5.88 -0.33 6.87
CA TYR A 173 -7.09 -1.11 7.06
C TYR A 173 -7.84 -1.08 5.73
N LEU A 174 -8.13 -2.26 5.16
CA LEU A 174 -8.82 -2.32 3.87
C LEU A 174 -10.25 -1.81 4.00
N LEU A 175 -10.55 -0.71 3.31
CA LEU A 175 -11.89 -0.17 3.14
C LEU A 175 -12.59 -0.75 1.90
N GLN A 176 -11.83 -1.42 1.02
CA GLN A 176 -12.35 -2.20 -0.09
C GLN A 176 -12.98 -3.52 0.37
N GLY A 177 -13.88 -4.07 -0.46
CA GLY A 177 -14.60 -5.32 -0.24
C GLY A 177 -15.61 -5.26 0.91
N LYS A 178 -16.04 -4.06 1.30
CA LYS A 178 -16.97 -3.84 2.41
C LYS A 178 -18.41 -3.78 1.91
N ALA A 179 -19.36 -4.11 2.79
CA ALA A 179 -20.76 -4.06 2.44
C ALA A 179 -21.22 -2.60 2.21
N GLU A 180 -22.34 -2.44 1.50
CA GLU A 180 -22.91 -1.12 1.21
C GLU A 180 -23.07 -0.27 2.49
N GLY A 181 -22.56 0.97 2.42
CA GLY A 181 -22.56 1.92 3.51
C GLY A 181 -21.66 1.58 4.71
N GLU A 182 -20.91 0.48 4.69
CA GLU A 182 -20.04 0.08 5.80
C GLU A 182 -18.85 1.01 5.95
N VAL A 183 -18.15 1.36 4.87
CA VAL A 183 -17.03 2.33 4.92
C VAL A 183 -17.50 3.65 5.50
N LYS A 184 -18.65 4.18 5.06
CA LYS A 184 -19.25 5.39 5.63
C LYS A 184 -19.37 5.28 7.15
N ARG A 185 -20.01 4.20 7.64
CA ARG A 185 -20.19 3.96 9.08
C ARG A 185 -18.85 3.89 9.82
N LEU A 186 -17.84 3.27 9.23
CA LEU A 186 -16.50 3.16 9.82
C LEU A 186 -15.82 4.53 9.87
N VAL A 187 -15.61 5.17 8.72
CA VAL A 187 -14.75 6.35 8.59
C VAL A 187 -15.34 7.62 9.19
N GLU A 188 -16.66 7.67 9.39
CA GLU A 188 -17.36 8.77 10.07
C GLU A 188 -17.55 8.53 11.57
N SER A 189 -17.18 7.36 12.10
CA SER A 189 -17.32 7.06 13.54
C SER A 189 -16.30 7.80 14.41
N GLU A 190 -16.67 8.09 15.65
CA GLU A 190 -15.80 8.79 16.60
C GLU A 190 -14.53 7.99 16.90
N ASP A 191 -14.67 6.69 17.14
CA ASP A 191 -13.55 5.78 17.43
C ASP A 191 -12.54 5.78 16.27
N TRP A 192 -13.02 5.64 15.04
CA TRP A 192 -12.17 5.68 13.84
C TRP A 192 -11.42 7.00 13.71
N LEU A 193 -12.13 8.13 13.82
CA LEU A 193 -11.54 9.45 13.66
C LEU A 193 -10.49 9.72 14.75
N GLN A 194 -10.75 9.32 16.00
CA GLN A 194 -9.79 9.44 17.08
C GLN A 194 -8.55 8.57 16.84
N ASN A 195 -8.73 7.33 16.40
CA ASN A 195 -7.63 6.41 16.10
C ASN A 195 -6.78 6.90 14.92
N ILE A 196 -7.38 7.41 13.85
CA ILE A 196 -6.65 8.00 12.73
C ILE A 196 -5.85 9.21 13.20
N VAL A 197 -6.46 10.15 13.93
CA VAL A 197 -5.76 11.35 14.44
C VAL A 197 -4.55 10.96 15.30
N SER A 198 -4.64 9.88 16.08
CA SER A 198 -3.54 9.41 16.93
C SER A 198 -2.27 9.02 16.15
N LEU A 199 -2.39 8.70 14.85
CA LEU A 199 -1.24 8.34 14.03
C LEU A 199 -0.24 9.50 13.86
N ARG A 200 -0.68 10.75 14.03
CA ARG A 200 0.19 11.93 13.90
C ARG A 200 1.31 11.98 14.95
N ASP A 201 1.10 11.32 16.10
CA ASP A 201 2.05 11.32 17.22
C ASP A 201 3.10 10.22 17.07
N GLY A 202 2.90 9.30 16.11
CA GLY A 202 3.81 8.21 15.80
C GLY A 202 5.22 8.66 15.42
N ARG A 203 6.18 7.74 15.57
CA ARG A 203 7.60 7.93 15.16
C ARG A 203 8.26 9.16 15.78
N GLY A 204 7.99 9.41 17.07
CA GLY A 204 8.50 10.57 17.79
C GLY A 204 7.94 11.89 17.26
N GLY A 205 6.64 11.93 16.94
CA GLY A 205 5.95 13.13 16.44
C GLY A 205 6.13 13.41 14.94
N LYS A 206 6.81 12.52 14.19
CA LYS A 206 6.91 12.62 12.72
C LYS A 206 5.66 12.15 11.99
N GLY A 207 4.73 11.52 12.70
CA GLY A 207 3.52 10.90 12.17
C GLY A 207 3.76 9.56 11.50
N TRP A 208 2.74 8.71 11.51
CA TRP A 208 2.60 7.54 10.64
C TRP A 208 1.76 7.87 9.41
N ALA A 209 1.97 7.14 8.33
CA ALA A 209 1.07 7.15 7.19
C ALA A 209 -0.16 6.27 7.45
N PHE A 210 -1.29 6.63 6.83
CA PHE A 210 -2.44 5.75 6.65
C PHE A 210 -2.59 5.46 5.16
N ASP A 211 -2.37 4.21 4.78
CA ASP A 211 -2.57 3.73 3.41
C ASP A 211 -4.07 3.50 3.18
N VAL A 212 -4.64 4.18 2.19
CA VAL A 212 -6.07 4.13 1.85
C VAL A 212 -6.29 3.13 0.72
N GLY A 213 -6.85 1.97 1.04
CA GLY A 213 -7.30 0.98 0.06
C GLY A 213 -8.82 1.00 -0.10
N VAL A 214 -9.32 1.68 -1.15
CA VAL A 214 -10.72 1.67 -1.59
C VAL A 214 -10.83 1.09 -3.01
N ASP A 215 -11.95 0.47 -3.34
CA ASP A 215 -12.22 -0.08 -4.67
C ASP A 215 -13.37 0.67 -5.36
N THR A 216 -13.04 1.72 -6.11
CA THR A 216 -14.07 2.54 -6.78
C THR A 216 -14.71 1.84 -7.99
N HIS A 217 -14.10 0.77 -8.48
CA HIS A 217 -14.67 -0.09 -9.52
C HIS A 217 -15.79 -0.97 -8.96
N ARG A 218 -15.49 -1.75 -7.92
CA ARG A 218 -16.37 -2.82 -7.43
C ARG A 218 -17.29 -2.37 -6.28
N ASP A 219 -16.82 -1.44 -5.44
CA ASP A 219 -17.55 -0.99 -4.25
C ASP A 219 -18.19 0.40 -4.40
N GLY A 220 -17.99 1.04 -5.56
CA GLY A 220 -18.54 2.35 -5.89
C GLY A 220 -17.64 3.53 -5.54
N VAL A 221 -17.85 4.65 -6.23
CA VAL A 221 -17.02 5.86 -6.07
C VAL A 221 -17.29 6.57 -4.73
N GLU A 222 -18.47 6.40 -4.16
CA GLU A 222 -18.86 6.93 -2.85
C GLU A 222 -17.88 6.56 -1.72
N GLN A 223 -17.20 5.42 -1.81
CA GLN A 223 -16.19 5.02 -0.83
C GLN A 223 -15.06 6.07 -0.75
N LEU A 224 -14.60 6.56 -1.90
CA LEU A 224 -13.59 7.60 -1.99
C LEU A 224 -14.11 8.96 -1.50
N GLU A 225 -15.38 9.26 -1.75
CA GLU A 225 -16.03 10.48 -1.27
C GLU A 225 -16.14 10.50 0.27
N HIS A 226 -16.51 9.37 0.88
CA HIS A 226 -16.52 9.19 2.35
C HIS A 226 -15.13 9.30 2.96
N VAL A 227 -14.11 8.72 2.31
CA VAL A 227 -12.71 8.91 2.72
C VAL A 227 -12.32 10.39 2.65
N GLY A 228 -12.73 11.13 1.63
CA GLY A 228 -12.47 12.57 1.54
C GLY A 228 -13.09 13.36 2.69
N GLY A 229 -14.33 13.02 3.08
CA GLY A 229 -14.96 13.57 4.28
C GLY A 229 -14.20 13.26 5.57
N MET A 230 -13.75 12.01 5.73
CA MET A 230 -12.94 11.58 6.87
C MET A 230 -11.62 12.36 6.96
N ILE A 231 -10.90 12.52 5.85
CA ILE A 231 -9.64 13.27 5.81
C ILE A 231 -9.87 14.73 6.21
N ALA A 232 -10.92 15.38 5.68
CA ALA A 232 -11.26 16.76 6.04
C ALA A 232 -11.55 16.91 7.55
N GLU A 233 -12.26 15.94 8.14
CA GLU A 233 -12.57 15.92 9.55
C GLU A 233 -11.31 15.66 10.42
N VAL A 234 -10.42 14.76 9.99
CA VAL A 234 -9.12 14.55 10.63
C VAL A 234 -8.31 15.85 10.65
N ARG A 235 -8.24 16.58 9.53
CA ARG A 235 -7.55 17.88 9.49
C ARG A 235 -8.15 18.91 10.42
N ARG A 236 -9.48 18.96 10.53
CA ARG A 236 -10.18 19.84 11.49
C ARG A 236 -9.79 19.49 12.93
N ARG A 237 -9.72 18.21 13.28
CA ARG A 237 -9.32 17.74 14.62
C ARG A 237 -7.85 18.01 14.91
N GLU A 238 -6.97 17.80 13.94
CA GLU A 238 -5.55 18.10 14.06
C GLU A 238 -5.31 19.59 14.37
N ALA A 239 -5.97 20.47 13.61
CA ALA A 239 -5.87 21.92 13.80
C ALA A 239 -6.35 22.40 15.19
N ASN A 240 -7.37 21.74 15.76
CA ASN A 240 -7.96 22.13 17.04
C ASN A 240 -7.21 21.61 18.27
N SER A 241 -6.31 20.63 18.10
CA SER A 241 -5.68 19.92 19.22
C SER A 241 -4.23 20.33 19.49
N GLY A 242 -3.70 21.34 18.79
CA GLY A 242 -2.41 21.99 19.09
C GLY A 242 -1.15 21.13 18.91
N GLY A 243 -1.28 19.90 18.40
CA GLY A 243 -0.17 19.00 18.09
C GLY A 243 0.61 19.46 16.85
N GLN A 244 1.89 19.10 16.77
CA GLN A 244 2.77 19.48 15.65
C GLN A 244 2.79 18.47 14.48
N GLY A 245 2.31 17.24 14.70
CA GLY A 245 2.29 16.19 13.69
C GLY A 245 1.05 16.24 12.79
N HIS A 246 1.19 15.66 11.59
CA HIS A 246 0.08 15.39 10.68
C HIS A 246 0.09 13.93 10.23
N VAL A 247 -1.10 13.34 10.13
CA VAL A 247 -1.28 12.04 9.45
C VAL A 247 -1.03 12.23 7.95
N ARG A 248 -0.16 11.40 7.38
CA ARG A 248 0.02 11.34 5.92
C ARG A 248 -0.96 10.31 5.36
N PHE A 249 -1.69 10.66 4.31
CA PHE A 249 -2.58 9.72 3.63
C PHE A 249 -1.94 9.27 2.32
N VAL A 250 -1.91 7.98 2.07
CA VAL A 250 -1.37 7.42 0.82
C VAL A 250 -2.48 6.69 0.10
N LEU A 251 -2.96 7.25 -1.01
CA LEU A 251 -4.01 6.67 -1.82
C LEU A 251 -3.43 5.52 -2.65
N ASN A 252 -3.95 4.32 -2.45
CA ASN A 252 -3.45 3.13 -3.14
C ASN A 252 -4.08 2.98 -4.52
N HIS A 253 -3.30 2.44 -5.45
CA HIS A 253 -3.77 1.89 -6.72
C HIS A 253 -4.69 2.79 -7.57
N LEU A 254 -4.46 4.10 -7.60
CA LEU A 254 -5.36 5.04 -8.29
C LEU A 254 -6.82 4.97 -7.77
N CYS A 255 -7.01 4.54 -6.52
CA CYS A 255 -8.29 4.19 -5.91
C CYS A 255 -9.07 3.10 -6.67
N LYS A 256 -8.35 2.22 -7.37
CA LYS A 256 -8.85 1.05 -8.13
C LYS A 256 -10.08 1.37 -8.96
N HIS A 257 -9.98 2.40 -9.78
CA HIS A 257 -11.02 2.68 -10.77
C HIS A 257 -10.90 1.67 -11.91
N ARG A 258 -12.04 1.30 -12.50
CA ARG A 258 -12.11 0.42 -13.68
C ARG A 258 -11.25 0.94 -14.83
N LEU A 259 -10.53 0.03 -15.48
CA LEU A 259 -9.79 0.24 -16.71
C LEU A 259 -10.29 -0.70 -17.83
N PRO A 260 -10.22 -0.28 -19.11
CA PRO A 260 -10.12 1.11 -19.54
C PRO A 260 -11.42 1.88 -19.21
N LEU A 261 -11.41 3.20 -19.43
CA LEU A 261 -12.66 3.97 -19.42
C LEU A 261 -13.60 3.48 -20.52
N ALA A 262 -14.88 3.31 -20.21
CA ALA A 262 -15.89 3.04 -21.22
C ALA A 262 -16.06 4.25 -22.17
N THR A 263 -16.08 5.46 -21.61
CA THR A 263 -16.06 6.72 -22.36
C THR A 263 -15.33 7.81 -21.54
N PRO A 264 -14.77 8.86 -22.16
CA PRO A 264 -14.20 10.00 -21.42
C PRO A 264 -15.21 10.75 -20.53
N SER A 265 -16.51 10.57 -20.78
CA SER A 265 -17.62 11.18 -20.03
C SER A 265 -18.28 10.22 -19.03
N ASP A 266 -17.63 9.11 -18.69
CA ASP A 266 -18.15 8.16 -17.70
C ASP A 266 -18.45 8.88 -16.37
N PRO A 267 -19.70 8.85 -15.87
CA PRO A 267 -20.07 9.50 -14.62
C PRO A 267 -19.23 9.05 -13.42
N THR A 268 -18.79 7.78 -13.40
CA THR A 268 -17.94 7.24 -12.33
C THR A 268 -16.56 7.90 -12.36
N PHE A 269 -15.97 8.04 -13.54
CA PHE A 269 -14.70 8.75 -13.72
C PHE A 269 -14.79 10.22 -13.34
N VAL A 270 -15.88 10.90 -13.71
CA VAL A 270 -16.10 12.30 -13.34
C VAL A 270 -16.18 12.46 -11.81
N ARG A 271 -16.90 11.59 -11.12
CA ARG A 271 -16.98 11.58 -9.65
C ARG A 271 -15.62 11.27 -9.02
N TRP A 272 -14.93 10.24 -9.51
CA TRP A 272 -13.59 9.85 -9.02
C TRP A 272 -12.60 11.02 -9.15
N ARG A 273 -12.56 11.67 -10.31
CA ARG A 273 -11.70 12.84 -10.55
C ARG A 273 -12.08 14.01 -9.65
N SER A 274 -13.37 14.25 -9.44
CA SER A 274 -13.86 15.30 -8.53
C SER A 274 -13.44 15.03 -7.09
N ALA A 275 -13.52 13.78 -6.63
CA ALA A 275 -13.09 13.39 -5.29
C ALA A 275 -11.57 13.61 -5.11
N LEU A 276 -10.74 13.22 -6.08
CA LEU A 276 -9.30 13.52 -6.06
C LEU A 276 -9.00 15.03 -6.06
N THR A 277 -9.79 15.81 -6.80
CA THR A 277 -9.64 17.28 -6.82
C THR A 277 -9.92 17.89 -5.45
N GLY A 278 -10.91 17.37 -4.72
CA GLY A 278 -11.19 17.79 -3.34
C GLY A 278 -10.04 17.51 -2.36
N LEU A 279 -9.18 16.53 -2.67
CA LEU A 279 -8.00 16.16 -1.87
C LEU A 279 -6.72 16.90 -2.25
N ALA A 280 -6.70 17.58 -3.41
CA ALA A 280 -5.48 18.12 -4.01
C ALA A 280 -4.76 19.16 -3.13
N ALA A 281 -5.51 19.99 -2.40
CA ALA A 281 -4.96 21.07 -1.58
C ALA A 281 -4.20 20.57 -0.34
N ASP A 282 -4.49 19.36 0.15
CA ASP A 282 -3.79 18.79 1.29
C ASP A 282 -2.47 18.18 0.83
N THR A 283 -1.36 18.86 1.13
CA THR A 283 0.01 18.46 0.77
C THR A 283 0.52 17.21 1.48
N SER A 284 -0.21 16.70 2.49
CA SER A 284 0.10 15.44 3.19
C SER A 284 -0.57 14.21 2.57
N ILE A 285 -1.20 14.36 1.41
CA ILE A 285 -1.81 13.27 0.63
C ILE A 285 -0.90 12.90 -0.53
N TYR A 286 -0.70 11.60 -0.74
CA TYR A 286 0.12 11.06 -1.81
C TYR A 286 -0.65 10.02 -2.61
N MET A 287 -0.20 9.73 -3.84
CA MET A 287 -0.84 8.74 -4.73
C MET A 287 0.16 7.69 -5.20
N LYS A 288 -0.19 6.41 -5.11
CA LYS A 288 0.59 5.31 -5.67
C LYS A 288 0.17 4.98 -7.11
N LEU A 289 1.11 5.05 -8.05
CA LEU A 289 1.01 4.44 -9.38
C LEU A 289 1.27 2.93 -9.23
N SER A 290 0.22 2.19 -8.88
CA SER A 290 0.27 0.76 -8.58
C SER A 290 -1.05 0.08 -8.93
N GLY A 291 -1.10 -1.25 -8.95
CA GLY A 291 -2.33 -2.04 -9.05
C GLY A 291 -3.13 -1.93 -10.36
N ALA A 292 -2.77 -1.04 -11.28
CA ALA A 292 -3.54 -0.78 -12.51
C ALA A 292 -3.74 -2.02 -13.39
N LEU A 293 -2.76 -2.93 -13.44
CA LEU A 293 -2.85 -4.16 -14.23
C LEU A 293 -3.98 -5.11 -13.76
N ASN A 294 -4.53 -4.90 -12.57
CA ASN A 294 -5.61 -5.73 -12.00
C ASN A 294 -7.01 -5.11 -12.16
N GLU A 295 -7.09 -3.91 -12.74
CA GLU A 295 -8.35 -3.16 -12.86
C GLU A 295 -8.97 -3.21 -14.25
N PHE A 296 -8.34 -3.93 -15.17
CA PHE A 296 -8.94 -4.33 -16.43
C PHE A 296 -10.05 -5.36 -16.20
N ASP A 297 -11.09 -5.33 -17.04
CA ASP A 297 -12.21 -6.26 -16.91
C ASP A 297 -12.03 -7.53 -17.76
N ASP A 298 -12.75 -8.59 -17.43
CA ASP A 298 -12.67 -9.87 -18.16
C ASP A 298 -13.04 -9.74 -19.65
N ALA A 299 -13.88 -8.74 -19.98
CA ALA A 299 -14.29 -8.46 -21.35
C ALA A 299 -13.23 -7.70 -22.16
N SER A 300 -12.36 -6.94 -21.49
CA SER A 300 -11.27 -6.14 -22.06
C SER A 300 -10.02 -6.35 -21.19
N PRO A 301 -9.36 -7.52 -21.30
CA PRO A 301 -8.23 -7.86 -20.45
C PRO A 301 -7.07 -6.89 -20.66
N THR A 302 -6.16 -6.87 -19.69
CA THR A 302 -4.98 -6.00 -19.72
C THR A 302 -4.20 -6.15 -21.04
N PRO A 303 -4.00 -5.06 -21.80
CA PRO A 303 -3.22 -5.10 -23.03
C PRO A 303 -1.78 -5.54 -22.77
N ASP A 304 -1.22 -6.34 -23.67
CA ASP A 304 0.14 -6.88 -23.56
C ASP A 304 1.25 -5.92 -24.01
N THR A 305 0.90 -4.79 -24.65
CA THR A 305 1.88 -3.78 -25.08
C THR A 305 1.91 -2.58 -24.13
N VAL A 306 3.09 -1.97 -24.00
CA VAL A 306 3.30 -0.76 -23.18
C VAL A 306 2.39 0.38 -23.67
N GLN A 307 2.32 0.62 -24.98
CA GLN A 307 1.55 1.74 -25.54
C GLN A 307 0.05 1.60 -25.25
N SER A 308 -0.52 0.40 -25.44
CA SER A 308 -1.95 0.19 -25.22
C SER A 308 -2.33 0.30 -23.74
N VAL A 309 -1.43 -0.08 -22.82
CA VAL A 309 -1.64 0.20 -21.40
C VAL A 309 -1.56 1.69 -21.11
N ILE A 310 -0.59 2.40 -21.69
CA ILE A 310 -0.47 3.87 -21.58
C ILE A 310 -1.76 4.56 -22.01
N GLU A 311 -2.29 4.21 -23.19
CA GLU A 311 -3.55 4.75 -23.71
C GLU A 311 -4.71 4.54 -22.74
N ALA A 312 -4.80 3.37 -22.11
CA ALA A 312 -5.85 3.03 -21.15
C ALA A 312 -5.72 3.82 -19.83
N VAL A 313 -4.50 4.00 -19.30
CA VAL A 313 -4.26 4.66 -18.00
C VAL A 313 -4.11 6.18 -18.10
N GLN A 314 -3.85 6.72 -19.29
CA GLN A 314 -3.54 8.13 -19.49
C GLN A 314 -4.55 9.10 -18.85
N PRO A 315 -5.88 8.93 -18.98
CA PRO A 315 -6.86 9.83 -18.34
C PRO A 315 -6.71 9.89 -16.81
N PHE A 316 -6.33 8.78 -16.19
CA PHE A 316 -6.13 8.67 -14.74
C PHE A 316 -4.81 9.28 -14.31
N PHE A 317 -3.75 9.01 -15.06
CA PHE A 317 -2.44 9.61 -14.81
C PHE A 317 -2.53 11.13 -14.94
N ASP A 318 -3.16 11.65 -15.99
CA ASP A 318 -3.37 13.09 -16.18
C ASP A 318 -4.10 13.74 -15.00
N ALA A 319 -5.17 13.10 -14.52
CA ALA A 319 -5.91 13.58 -13.35
C ALA A 319 -5.08 13.52 -12.06
N VAL A 320 -4.31 12.44 -11.85
CA VAL A 320 -3.47 12.24 -10.66
C VAL A 320 -2.32 13.23 -10.63
N PHE A 321 -1.59 13.41 -11.73
CA PHE A 321 -0.46 14.34 -11.79
C PHE A 321 -0.89 15.81 -11.73
N ALA A 322 -2.10 16.14 -12.20
CA ALA A 322 -2.68 17.48 -12.02
C ALA A 322 -3.02 17.78 -10.54
N ASN A 323 -3.53 16.80 -9.80
CA ASN A 323 -3.98 16.99 -8.40
C ASN A 323 -2.88 16.78 -7.36
N PHE A 324 -1.90 15.92 -7.64
CA PHE A 324 -0.83 15.55 -6.71
C PHE A 324 0.57 15.86 -7.26
N PRO A 325 0.84 17.08 -7.77
CA PRO A 325 2.13 17.40 -8.38
C PRO A 325 3.28 17.12 -7.41
N GLY A 326 4.22 16.29 -7.86
CA GLY A 326 5.37 15.87 -7.06
C GLY A 326 5.07 14.94 -5.88
N ARG A 327 3.83 14.45 -5.70
CA ARG A 327 3.38 13.55 -4.63
C ARG A 327 2.85 12.21 -5.15
N VAL A 328 3.18 11.91 -6.41
CA VAL A 328 2.88 10.64 -7.08
C VAL A 328 4.11 9.74 -6.97
N MET A 329 3.93 8.50 -6.54
CA MET A 329 5.02 7.54 -6.28
C MET A 329 4.78 6.20 -6.99
N PHE A 330 5.85 5.56 -7.44
CA PHE A 330 5.81 4.22 -8.02
C PHE A 330 5.50 3.16 -6.96
N GLY A 331 4.65 2.19 -7.31
CA GLY A 331 4.52 0.93 -6.57
C GLY A 331 4.16 -0.18 -7.55
N SER A 332 4.77 -1.35 -7.42
CA SER A 332 4.52 -2.46 -8.35
C SER A 332 3.23 -3.20 -8.05
N ASP A 333 2.79 -3.20 -6.79
CA ASP A 333 1.74 -4.09 -6.30
C ASP A 333 2.15 -5.57 -6.40
N TRP A 334 3.45 -5.89 -6.37
CA TRP A 334 3.91 -7.28 -6.46
C TRP A 334 3.60 -8.06 -5.16
N PRO A 335 3.20 -9.35 -5.24
CA PRO A 335 3.00 -10.16 -6.44
C PRO A 335 1.58 -10.04 -7.03
N VAL A 336 0.74 -9.18 -6.46
CA VAL A 336 -0.67 -9.00 -6.85
C VAL A 336 -0.80 -8.44 -8.26
N CYS A 337 0.19 -7.73 -8.79
CA CYS A 337 0.29 -7.35 -10.21
C CYS A 337 0.19 -8.53 -11.20
N ASN A 338 0.27 -9.78 -10.73
CA ASN A 338 0.12 -10.99 -11.52
C ASN A 338 -1.33 -11.48 -11.65
N VAL A 339 -2.29 -10.88 -10.94
CA VAL A 339 -3.70 -11.27 -11.01
C VAL A 339 -4.33 -10.88 -12.35
N GLY A 340 -3.94 -9.73 -12.92
CA GLY A 340 -4.39 -9.29 -14.25
C GLY A 340 -3.26 -8.93 -15.22
N GLY A 341 -1.99 -9.03 -14.81
CA GLY A 341 -0.86 -8.66 -15.65
C GLY A 341 -0.57 -9.65 -16.79
N PRO A 342 -0.32 -9.19 -18.03
CA PRO A 342 -0.27 -10.03 -19.23
C PRO A 342 1.06 -10.74 -19.49
N HIS A 343 2.10 -10.45 -18.71
CA HIS A 343 3.47 -10.98 -18.90
C HIS A 343 3.87 -12.06 -17.89
N GLY A 344 2.90 -12.58 -17.14
CA GLY A 344 3.10 -13.60 -16.11
C GLY A 344 4.01 -13.15 -14.95
N GLU A 345 4.23 -14.06 -14.01
CA GLU A 345 4.87 -13.74 -12.72
C GLU A 345 6.27 -13.14 -12.82
N GLN A 346 7.01 -13.49 -13.88
CA GLN A 346 8.39 -13.04 -14.10
C GLN A 346 8.46 -11.72 -14.89
N GLY A 347 7.38 -11.34 -15.57
CA GLY A 347 7.37 -10.21 -16.49
C GLY A 347 6.59 -8.99 -16.00
N ASN A 348 5.51 -9.17 -15.24
CA ASN A 348 4.57 -8.09 -14.92
C ASN A 348 5.17 -6.93 -14.12
N TRP A 349 6.08 -7.22 -13.19
CA TRP A 349 6.79 -6.17 -12.45
C TRP A 349 7.59 -5.27 -13.40
N LYS A 350 8.36 -5.88 -14.33
CA LYS A 350 9.18 -5.14 -15.31
C LYS A 350 8.30 -4.42 -16.32
N PHE A 351 7.22 -5.06 -16.73
CA PHE A 351 6.24 -4.46 -17.64
C PHE A 351 5.63 -3.19 -17.04
N TRP A 352 5.25 -3.19 -15.76
CA TRP A 352 4.75 -1.99 -15.10
C TRP A 352 5.80 -0.89 -14.99
N VAL A 353 7.06 -1.23 -14.70
CA VAL A 353 8.18 -0.26 -14.76
C VAL A 353 8.28 0.36 -16.15
N SER A 354 8.26 -0.44 -17.22
CA SER A 354 8.33 0.05 -18.60
C SER A 354 7.15 0.96 -18.95
N VAL A 355 5.94 0.67 -18.47
CA VAL A 355 4.76 1.52 -18.68
C VAL A 355 4.94 2.89 -18.02
N VAL A 356 5.35 2.91 -16.75
CA VAL A 356 5.54 4.17 -16.01
C VAL A 356 6.72 4.97 -16.59
N GLU A 357 7.81 4.31 -16.97
CA GLU A 357 8.96 4.95 -17.62
C GLU A 357 8.58 5.58 -18.96
N ALA A 358 8.01 4.79 -19.89
CA ALA A 358 7.63 5.26 -21.21
C ALA A 358 6.60 6.39 -21.14
N TRP A 359 5.62 6.31 -20.23
CA TRP A 359 4.66 7.41 -20.03
C TRP A 359 5.36 8.70 -19.59
N MET A 360 6.29 8.65 -18.64
CA MET A 360 7.03 9.85 -18.20
C MET A 360 7.90 10.43 -19.33
N GLU A 361 8.49 9.57 -20.16
CA GLU A 361 9.27 9.99 -21.32
C GLU A 361 8.40 10.67 -22.40
N GLU A 362 7.23 10.11 -22.73
CA GLU A 362 6.27 10.72 -23.65
C GLU A 362 5.77 12.09 -23.16
N ARG A 363 5.66 12.27 -21.85
CA ARG A 363 5.27 13.55 -21.23
C ARG A 363 6.44 14.51 -21.03
N GLY A 364 7.66 14.12 -21.42
CA GLY A 364 8.84 14.97 -21.36
C GLY A 364 9.31 15.29 -19.94
N PHE A 365 9.17 14.35 -19.00
CA PHE A 365 9.61 14.55 -17.63
C PHE A 365 11.13 14.74 -17.58
N GLU A 366 11.57 15.80 -16.90
CA GLU A 366 12.97 16.00 -16.54
C GLU A 366 13.40 14.97 -15.47
N GLU A 367 14.71 14.71 -15.39
CA GLU A 367 15.30 13.71 -14.49
C GLU A 367 14.83 13.88 -13.04
N GLY A 368 14.82 15.11 -12.51
CA GLY A 368 14.37 15.39 -11.15
C GLY A 368 12.89 15.06 -10.89
N SER A 369 12.04 15.21 -11.91
CA SER A 369 10.61 14.84 -11.84
C SER A 369 10.43 13.32 -11.92
N MET A 370 11.22 12.63 -12.74
CA MET A 370 11.25 11.17 -12.77
C MET A 370 11.69 10.60 -11.42
N GLU A 371 12.73 11.16 -10.80
CA GLU A 371 13.19 10.73 -9.47
C GLU A 371 12.13 10.91 -8.37
N ARG A 372 11.26 11.92 -8.50
CA ARG A 372 10.11 12.06 -7.59
C ARG A 372 9.18 10.86 -7.67
N VAL A 373 8.83 10.42 -8.87
CA VAL A 373 7.98 9.25 -9.07
C VAL A 373 8.69 7.98 -8.60
N TRP A 374 9.95 7.79 -8.97
CA TRP A 374 10.67 6.55 -8.70
C TRP A 374 11.03 6.32 -7.23
N TRP A 375 11.33 7.37 -6.47
CA TRP A 375 11.72 7.17 -5.07
C TRP A 375 11.50 8.35 -4.13
N ARG A 376 11.62 9.62 -4.56
CA ARG A 376 11.59 10.75 -3.60
C ARG A 376 10.21 10.94 -2.98
N ALA A 377 9.13 10.86 -3.75
CA ALA A 377 7.78 11.02 -3.21
C ALA A 377 7.43 9.91 -2.20
N GLY A 378 7.82 8.66 -2.47
CA GLY A 378 7.67 7.56 -1.51
C GLY A 378 8.51 7.76 -0.24
N SER A 379 9.74 8.25 -0.39
CA SER A 379 10.63 8.57 0.74
C SER A 379 10.05 9.67 1.63
N GLU A 380 9.48 10.71 1.03
CA GLU A 380 8.79 11.81 1.73
C GLU A 380 7.51 11.31 2.43
N ALA A 381 6.67 10.53 1.74
CA ALA A 381 5.41 10.01 2.28
C ALA A 381 5.61 9.08 3.48
N TYR A 382 6.65 8.24 3.44
CA TYR A 382 6.93 7.28 4.50
C TYR A 382 8.05 7.72 5.44
N GLY A 383 8.68 8.87 5.22
CA GLY A 383 9.80 9.36 6.03
C GLY A 383 10.94 8.34 6.13
N VAL A 384 11.37 7.80 5.00
CA VAL A 384 12.47 6.83 4.87
C VAL A 384 13.55 7.37 3.94
N GLU A 385 14.73 6.77 3.99
CA GLU A 385 15.78 7.01 2.98
C GLU A 385 15.52 6.14 1.75
N GLY A 386 15.47 6.79 0.58
CA GLY A 386 15.22 6.14 -0.71
C GLY A 386 16.40 5.49 -1.37
#